data_AF-A0A5N4W5Z6-F1
#
_entry.id   AF-A0A5N4W5Z6-F1
#
_cell.length_a   1.000
_cell.length_b   1.000
_cell.length_c   1.000
_cell.angle_alpha   90.00
_cell.angle_beta   90.00
_cell.angle_gamma   90.00
#
_symmetry.space_group_name_H-M   'P 1'
#
loop_
_entity.id
_entity.type
_entity.pdbx_description
1 polymer ?
#
loop_
_entity_poly.entity_id
_entity_poly.type
_entity_poly.pdbx_seq_one_letter_code
_entity_poly.pdbx_strand_id
1 'polypeptide(L)'
;MRQNKSVPKSKYHRVDPQSLSFKLYLIYDTFMVFLIIFNLFCLAANFFLMSNIGGWFLNSIHLDEVLNFYRTHLHPWVITTEAWFILFLITELLVRWVIAVIYRHHRRWFFFPFIHWYEILAIIPHLRFLRLFRAGIIVFRLHELGYNVIPESIQKRAKFYYRVIMEELSDRVVITVLDGVKHELNTSSTHRKIIHDLVDHHRTLFAQALAELLQESLATELQQRQSLIAQNIGAIVNQAIEDTPELTQLLRLIPIVGGRIEHQIQSIGQRLGENITYGILEPLVSGSPEQPNHTYKLIAEKVSELNIDNEALEQLVESAVYESLDAIRKQVKVKQWLEDLEELDQAKE
;
A
#
# COMPACT_ATOMS: atom_id res chain seq x y z
N MET A 1 14.72 31.43 15.11
CA MET A 1 15.62 30.27 15.28
C MET A 1 15.46 29.36 14.07
N ARG A 2 16.45 29.32 13.18
CA ARG A 2 16.40 28.49 11.96
C ARG A 2 16.70 27.03 12.35
N GLN A 3 15.72 26.16 12.20
CA GLN A 3 15.88 24.72 12.41
C GLN A 3 16.86 24.17 11.36
N ASN A 4 17.97 23.64 11.87
CA ASN A 4 19.04 23.06 11.09
C ASN A 4 18.55 21.70 10.56
N LYS A 5 18.17 21.63 9.28
CA LYS A 5 17.82 20.36 8.61
C LYS A 5 19.03 19.44 8.68
N SER A 6 18.92 18.34 9.42
CA SER A 6 19.93 17.29 9.44
C SER A 6 20.04 16.65 8.06
N VAL A 7 21.05 17.03 7.30
CA VAL A 7 21.45 16.39 6.04
C VAL A 7 21.73 14.91 6.32
N PRO A 8 21.14 13.96 5.57
CA PRO A 8 21.39 12.54 5.79
C PRO A 8 22.88 12.25 5.57
N LYS A 9 23.54 11.76 6.63
CA LYS A 9 24.95 11.39 6.58
C LYS A 9 25.12 10.17 5.68
N SER A 10 25.62 10.41 4.46
CA SER A 10 26.07 9.34 3.58
C SER A 10 27.18 8.51 4.27
N LYS A 11 27.14 7.20 4.03
CA LYS A 11 28.00 6.16 4.61
C LYS A 11 29.50 6.35 4.31
N TYR A 12 29.87 7.25 3.40
CA TYR A 12 31.24 7.49 2.95
C TYR A 12 31.89 8.79 3.45
N HIS A 13 31.23 9.55 4.33
CA HIS A 13 31.72 10.83 4.87
C HIS A 13 32.93 10.72 5.84
N ARG A 14 33.70 9.62 5.81
CA ARG A 14 34.86 9.40 6.68
C ARG A 14 36.21 9.80 6.08
N VAL A 15 36.22 10.36 4.87
CA VAL A 15 37.47 10.87 4.29
C VAL A 15 37.34 12.38 4.10
N ASP A 16 38.07 13.11 4.94
CA ASP A 16 38.16 14.56 4.89
C ASP A 16 38.61 14.99 3.47
N PRO A 17 37.83 15.83 2.76
CA PRO A 17 38.13 16.24 1.38
C PRO A 17 39.48 16.96 1.24
N GLN A 18 40.11 17.38 2.34
CA GLN A 18 41.43 18.00 2.35
C GLN A 18 42.60 17.04 2.70
N SER A 19 42.35 15.77 3.02
CA SER A 19 43.42 14.84 3.38
C SER A 19 44.27 14.43 2.15
N LEU A 20 45.60 14.44 2.30
CA LEU A 20 46.55 14.02 1.25
C LEU A 20 46.29 12.58 0.78
N SER A 21 45.88 11.70 1.71
CA SER A 21 45.52 10.33 1.40
C SER A 21 44.35 10.26 0.43
N PHE A 22 43.32 11.11 0.59
CA PHE A 22 42.17 11.17 -0.31
C PHE A 22 42.55 11.64 -1.73
N LYS A 23 43.38 12.68 -1.84
CA LYS A 23 43.90 13.14 -3.15
C LYS A 23 44.70 12.05 -3.86
N LEU A 24 45.51 11.28 -3.11
CA LEU A 24 46.25 10.15 -3.65
C LEU A 24 45.33 9.01 -4.13
N TYR A 25 44.28 8.68 -3.38
CA TYR A 25 43.26 7.71 -3.82
C TYR A 25 42.53 8.17 -5.09
N LEU A 26 42.17 9.45 -5.19
CA LEU A 26 41.47 10.00 -6.35
C LEU A 26 42.35 10.04 -7.61
N ILE A 27 43.62 10.42 -7.47
CA ILE A 27 44.60 10.39 -8.56
C ILE A 27 44.82 8.94 -9.02
N TYR A 28 44.98 8.01 -8.08
CA TYR A 28 45.12 6.59 -8.39
C TYR A 28 43.88 6.04 -9.11
N ASP A 29 42.68 6.34 -8.64
CA ASP A 29 41.43 5.91 -9.28
C ASP A 29 41.26 6.51 -10.68
N THR A 30 41.67 7.78 -10.88
CA THR A 30 41.64 8.45 -12.19
C THR A 30 42.63 7.80 -13.16
N PHE A 31 43.84 7.51 -12.70
CA PHE A 31 44.85 6.80 -13.48
C PHE A 31 44.38 5.39 -13.86
N MET A 32 43.75 4.67 -12.93
CA MET A 32 43.16 3.36 -13.17
C MET A 32 42.04 3.41 -14.21
N VAL A 33 41.15 4.40 -14.16
CA VAL A 33 40.11 4.59 -15.18
C VAL A 33 40.72 4.91 -16.54
N PHE A 34 41.73 5.76 -16.59
CA PHE A 34 42.45 6.05 -17.82
C PHE A 34 43.05 4.78 -18.44
N LEU A 35 43.72 3.95 -17.64
CA LEU A 35 44.24 2.66 -18.08
C LEU A 35 43.14 1.72 -18.58
N ILE A 36 41.98 1.67 -17.92
CA ILE A 36 40.83 0.88 -18.35
C ILE A 36 40.28 1.38 -19.69
N ILE A 37 40.11 2.69 -19.86
CA ILE A 37 39.61 3.29 -21.10
C ILE A 37 40.58 3.03 -22.24
N PHE A 38 41.89 3.21 -21.99
CA PHE A 38 42.93 2.95 -22.98
C PHE A 38 42.98 1.47 -23.37
N ASN A 39 42.95 0.55 -22.40
CA ASN A 39 42.89 -0.88 -22.63
C ASN A 39 41.65 -1.27 -23.45
N LEU A 40 40.48 -0.74 -23.09
CA LEU A 40 39.24 -1.00 -23.82
C LEU A 40 39.28 -0.43 -25.24
N PHE A 41 39.91 0.73 -25.43
CA PHE A 41 40.14 1.33 -26.74
C PHE A 41 41.06 0.47 -27.61
N CYS A 42 42.20 0.00 -27.09
CA CYS A 42 43.10 -0.91 -27.79
C CYS A 42 42.37 -2.20 -28.21
N LEU A 43 41.48 -2.69 -27.36
CA LEU A 43 40.71 -3.91 -27.61
C LEU A 43 39.60 -3.69 -28.64
N ALA A 44 38.91 -2.55 -28.59
CA ALA A 44 37.92 -2.15 -29.58
C ALA A 44 38.56 -1.93 -30.94
N ALA A 45 39.73 -1.29 -30.98
CA ALA A 45 40.53 -1.15 -32.20
C ALA A 45 40.98 -2.52 -32.73
N ASN A 46 41.43 -3.43 -31.86
CA ASN A 46 41.77 -4.81 -32.26
C ASN A 46 40.59 -5.57 -32.84
N PHE A 47 39.42 -5.48 -32.20
CA PHE A 47 38.20 -6.10 -32.70
C PHE A 47 37.79 -5.51 -34.06
N PHE A 48 37.88 -4.19 -34.22
CA PHE A 48 37.57 -3.52 -35.48
C PHE A 48 38.55 -3.94 -36.60
N LEU A 49 39.86 -3.93 -36.34
CA LEU A 49 40.91 -4.25 -37.31
C LEU A 49 40.94 -5.74 -37.70
N MET A 50 40.53 -6.63 -36.79
CA MET A 50 40.42 -8.06 -37.06
C MET A 50 39.08 -8.43 -37.72
N SER A 51 38.06 -7.57 -37.62
CA SER A 51 36.75 -7.76 -38.26
C SER A 51 36.80 -7.55 -39.78
N ASN A 52 35.87 -8.19 -40.50
CA ASN A 52 35.69 -8.03 -41.94
C ASN A 52 35.44 -6.57 -42.35
N ILE A 53 34.83 -5.77 -41.46
CA ILE A 53 34.55 -4.35 -41.68
C ILE A 53 35.85 -3.53 -41.70
N GLY A 54 36.76 -3.77 -40.74
CA GLY A 54 38.05 -3.05 -40.70
C GLY A 54 38.97 -3.44 -41.84
N GLY A 55 38.94 -4.72 -42.25
CA GLY A 55 39.64 -5.19 -43.45
C GLY A 55 39.15 -4.49 -44.72
N TRP A 56 37.83 -4.40 -44.91
CA TRP A 56 37.25 -3.67 -46.04
C TRP A 56 37.58 -2.16 -46.02
N PHE A 57 37.51 -1.52 -44.85
CA PHE A 57 37.78 -0.09 -44.70
C PHE A 57 39.25 0.26 -45.02
N LEU A 58 40.20 -0.52 -44.51
CA LEU A 58 41.62 -0.25 -44.74
C LEU A 58 42.08 -0.63 -46.16
N ASN A 59 41.48 -1.65 -46.76
CA ASN A 59 41.70 -1.98 -48.17
C ASN A 59 41.18 -0.85 -49.09
N SER A 60 40.02 -0.28 -48.77
CA SER A 60 39.46 0.87 -49.50
C SER A 60 40.38 2.11 -49.48
N ILE A 61 41.21 2.26 -48.45
CA ILE A 61 42.17 3.38 -48.27
C ILE A 61 43.59 2.98 -48.75
N HIS A 62 43.78 1.78 -49.31
CA HIS A 62 45.07 1.24 -49.77
C HIS A 62 46.14 1.14 -48.66
N LEU A 63 45.72 0.83 -47.42
CA LEU A 63 46.60 0.65 -46.26
C LEU A 63 46.71 -0.83 -45.82
N ASP A 64 46.77 -1.74 -46.78
CA ASP A 64 46.84 -3.19 -46.53
C ASP A 64 48.13 -3.61 -45.81
N GLU A 65 49.24 -2.90 -46.05
CA GLU A 65 50.53 -3.17 -45.39
C GLU A 65 50.48 -2.86 -43.88
N VAL A 66 49.75 -1.81 -43.49
CA VAL A 66 49.53 -1.45 -42.09
C VAL A 66 48.64 -2.47 -41.38
N LEU A 67 47.64 -3.01 -42.07
CA LEU A 67 46.77 -4.07 -41.55
C LEU A 67 47.54 -5.39 -41.35
N ASN A 68 48.41 -5.75 -42.30
CA ASN A 68 49.26 -6.94 -42.19
C ASN A 68 50.32 -6.80 -41.09
N PHE A 69 50.92 -5.62 -40.95
CA PHE A 69 51.83 -5.33 -39.83
C PHE A 69 51.10 -5.43 -38.48
N TYR A 70 49.88 -4.89 -38.39
CA TYR A 70 49.06 -4.98 -37.18
C TYR A 70 48.72 -6.43 -36.81
N ARG A 71 48.27 -7.24 -37.78
CA ARG A 71 47.90 -8.65 -37.56
C ARG A 71 49.08 -9.51 -37.12
N THR A 72 50.26 -9.25 -37.68
CA THR A 72 51.45 -10.08 -37.44
C THR A 72 52.18 -9.68 -36.17
N HIS A 73 52.35 -8.37 -35.94
CA HIS A 73 53.19 -7.87 -34.85
C HIS A 73 52.37 -7.34 -33.68
N LEU A 74 51.31 -6.55 -33.90
CA LEU A 74 50.63 -5.86 -32.80
C LEU A 74 49.53 -6.71 -32.13
N HIS A 75 48.82 -7.55 -32.88
CA HIS A 75 47.74 -8.38 -32.34
C HIS A 75 48.19 -9.31 -31.19
N PRO A 76 49.34 -10.03 -31.27
CA PRO A 76 49.85 -10.83 -30.15
C PRO A 76 50.17 -9.99 -28.90
N TRP A 77 50.69 -8.77 -29.10
CA TRP A 77 50.97 -7.84 -27.99
C TRP A 77 49.70 -7.32 -27.33
N VAL A 78 48.63 -7.09 -28.08
CA VAL A 78 47.32 -6.70 -27.52
C VAL A 78 46.74 -7.81 -26.62
N ILE A 79 46.82 -9.07 -27.05
CA ILE A 79 46.36 -10.21 -26.24
C ILE A 79 47.22 -10.37 -24.99
N THR A 80 48.54 -10.24 -25.13
CA THR A 80 49.47 -10.38 -24.01
C THR A 80 49.27 -9.27 -22.98
N THR A 81 49.16 -8.02 -23.42
CA THR A 81 48.91 -6.87 -22.52
C THR A 81 47.56 -6.99 -21.81
N GLU A 82 46.54 -7.55 -22.47
CA GLU A 82 45.25 -7.86 -21.84
C GLU A 82 45.37 -8.89 -20.71
N ALA A 83 46.14 -9.97 -20.90
CA ALA A 83 46.36 -10.96 -19.86
C ALA A 83 47.08 -10.37 -18.64
N TRP A 84 48.11 -9.54 -18.88
CA TRP A 84 48.80 -8.81 -17.81
C TRP A 84 47.88 -7.82 -17.09
N PHE A 85 46.99 -7.14 -17.83
CA PHE A 85 46.03 -6.22 -17.25
C PHE A 85 45.02 -6.93 -16.35
N ILE A 86 44.51 -8.10 -16.76
CA ILE A 86 43.63 -8.94 -15.94
C ILE A 86 44.37 -9.40 -14.68
N LEU A 87 45.61 -9.87 -14.80
CA LEU A 87 46.42 -10.28 -13.65
C LEU A 87 46.65 -9.13 -12.66
N PHE A 88 46.91 -7.94 -13.19
CA PHE A 88 47.03 -6.72 -12.40
C PHE A 88 45.72 -6.39 -11.66
N LEU A 89 44.56 -6.47 -12.32
CA LEU A 89 43.25 -6.25 -11.69
C LEU A 89 42.94 -7.26 -10.60
N ILE A 90 43.27 -8.54 -10.81
CA ILE A 90 43.12 -9.59 -9.79
C ILE A 90 43.98 -9.25 -8.58
N THR A 91 45.25 -8.92 -8.81
CA THR A 91 46.20 -8.59 -7.74
C THR A 91 45.74 -7.35 -6.96
N GLU A 92 45.27 -6.33 -7.67
CA GLU A 92 44.74 -5.09 -7.11
C GLU A 92 43.50 -5.35 -6.24
N LEU A 93 42.56 -6.17 -6.72
CA LEU A 93 41.39 -6.61 -5.96
C LEU A 93 41.78 -7.38 -4.69
N LEU A 94 42.75 -8.30 -4.79
CA LEU A 94 43.26 -9.06 -3.64
C LEU A 94 43.93 -8.15 -2.61
N VAL A 95 44.75 -7.19 -3.04
CA VAL A 95 45.39 -6.23 -2.13
C VAL A 95 44.34 -5.38 -1.42
N ARG A 96 43.33 -4.85 -2.13
CA ARG A 96 42.23 -4.10 -1.51
C ARG A 96 41.43 -4.97 -0.55
N TRP A 97 41.19 -6.23 -0.89
CA TRP A 97 40.49 -7.17 -0.02
C TRP A 97 41.26 -7.42 1.27
N VAL A 98 42.58 -7.64 1.18
CA VAL A 98 43.49 -7.81 2.33
C VAL A 98 43.48 -6.55 3.22
N ILE A 99 43.61 -5.35 2.63
CA ILE A 99 43.52 -4.08 3.36
C ILE A 99 42.16 -3.96 4.07
N ALA A 100 41.05 -4.27 3.39
CA ALA A 100 39.72 -4.21 3.98
C ALA A 100 39.52 -5.20 5.14
N VAL A 101 40.15 -6.38 5.08
CA VAL A 101 40.19 -7.36 6.17
C VAL A 101 40.97 -6.82 7.36
N ILE A 102 42.16 -6.24 7.14
CA ILE A 102 43.03 -5.68 8.19
C ILE A 102 42.35 -4.50 8.90
N TYR A 103 41.74 -3.57 8.15
CA TYR A 103 41.11 -2.37 8.71
C TYR A 103 39.68 -2.60 9.24
N ARG A 104 39.17 -3.85 9.26
CA ARG A 104 37.82 -4.24 9.72
C ARG A 104 36.70 -3.33 9.19
N HIS A 105 36.76 -2.96 7.90
CA HIS A 105 35.80 -2.02 7.31
C HIS A 105 34.36 -2.59 7.26
N HIS A 106 34.21 -3.91 7.31
CA HIS A 106 32.92 -4.60 7.30
C HIS A 106 32.81 -5.65 8.41
N ARG A 107 31.60 -5.79 8.99
CA ARG A 107 31.29 -6.66 10.14
C ARG A 107 31.67 -8.14 9.92
N ARG A 108 31.87 -8.58 8.67
CA ARG A 108 32.49 -9.86 8.27
C ARG A 108 33.32 -9.66 6.99
N TRP A 109 34.49 -10.29 6.93
CA TRP A 109 35.43 -10.25 5.79
C TRP A 109 34.85 -10.74 4.44
N PHE A 110 33.84 -11.62 4.49
CA PHE A 110 33.17 -12.18 3.30
C PHE A 110 32.26 -11.17 2.56
N PHE A 111 31.90 -10.03 3.16
CA PHE A 111 31.02 -9.06 2.47
C PHE A 111 31.72 -8.26 1.37
N PHE A 112 33.05 -8.17 1.40
CA PHE A 112 33.83 -7.41 0.40
C PHE A 112 33.52 -7.83 -1.05
N PRO A 113 33.58 -9.12 -1.43
CA PRO A 113 33.23 -9.55 -2.78
C PRO A 113 31.76 -9.31 -3.18
N PHE A 114 30.82 -9.24 -2.24
CA PHE A 114 29.40 -8.96 -2.57
C PHE A 114 29.14 -7.48 -2.81
N ILE A 115 29.85 -6.61 -2.10
CA ILE A 115 29.78 -5.16 -2.32
C ILE A 115 30.47 -4.80 -3.63
N HIS A 116 31.61 -5.43 -3.90
CA HIS A 116 32.43 -5.23 -5.10
C HIS A 116 32.18 -6.30 -6.18
N TRP A 117 30.98 -6.87 -6.25
CA TRP A 117 30.64 -7.94 -7.21
C TRP A 117 30.91 -7.51 -8.66
N TYR A 118 30.72 -6.22 -8.96
CA TYR A 118 31.00 -5.62 -10.26
C TYR A 118 32.49 -5.69 -10.63
N GLU A 119 33.42 -5.61 -9.65
CA GLU A 119 34.87 -5.73 -9.90
C GLU A 119 35.26 -7.17 -10.23
N ILE A 120 34.59 -8.14 -9.59
CA ILE A 120 34.77 -9.56 -9.89
C ILE A 120 34.30 -9.88 -11.30
N LEU A 121 33.13 -9.37 -11.71
CA LEU A 121 32.63 -9.58 -13.07
C LEU A 121 33.49 -8.87 -14.13
N ALA A 122 34.08 -7.72 -13.80
CA ALA A 122 34.94 -6.96 -14.70
C ALA A 122 36.29 -7.65 -15.02
N ILE A 123 36.69 -8.64 -14.22
CA ILE A 123 37.87 -9.49 -14.46
C ILE A 123 37.58 -10.51 -15.58
N ILE A 124 36.31 -10.88 -15.79
CA ILE A 124 35.93 -11.92 -16.75
C ILE A 124 36.22 -11.45 -18.18
N PRO A 125 37.01 -12.20 -18.98
CA PRO A 125 37.36 -11.82 -20.35
C PRO A 125 36.16 -11.68 -21.30
N HIS A 126 34.99 -12.22 -21.00
CA HIS A 126 33.80 -12.03 -21.84
C HIS A 126 32.98 -10.79 -21.45
N LEU A 127 33.11 -10.30 -20.21
CA LEU A 127 32.36 -9.16 -19.68
C LEU A 127 33.25 -7.91 -19.53
N ARG A 128 34.18 -7.72 -20.47
CA ARG A 128 35.20 -6.65 -20.41
C ARG A 128 34.61 -5.25 -20.32
N PHE A 129 33.45 -5.03 -20.95
CA PHE A 129 32.74 -3.75 -20.88
C PHE A 129 32.31 -3.39 -19.45
N LEU A 130 32.14 -4.38 -18.56
CA LEU A 130 31.80 -4.13 -17.17
C LEU A 130 32.88 -3.35 -16.41
N ARG A 131 34.13 -3.32 -16.90
CA ARG A 131 35.20 -2.46 -16.35
C ARG A 131 34.80 -0.98 -16.37
N LEU A 132 33.94 -0.56 -17.30
CA LEU A 132 33.40 0.81 -17.34
C LEU A 132 32.46 1.13 -16.18
N PHE A 133 31.83 0.14 -15.53
CA PHE A 133 31.05 0.40 -14.31
C PHE A 133 31.91 1.03 -13.21
N ARG A 134 33.21 0.69 -13.16
CA ARG A 134 34.16 1.33 -12.22
C ARG A 134 34.28 2.83 -12.50
N ALA A 135 34.34 3.24 -13.78
CA ALA A 135 34.30 4.66 -14.14
C ALA A 135 32.98 5.32 -13.71
N GLY A 136 31.84 4.64 -13.89
CA GLY A 136 30.53 5.09 -13.40
C GLY A 136 30.47 5.28 -11.88
N ILE A 137 31.06 4.37 -11.10
CA ILE A 137 31.13 4.48 -9.64
C ILE A 137 32.03 5.63 -9.19
N ILE A 138 33.12 5.90 -9.92
CA ILE A 138 33.99 7.05 -9.63
C ILE A 138 33.26 8.35 -9.93
N VAL A 139 32.50 8.42 -11.03
CA VAL A 139 31.62 9.55 -11.33
C VAL A 139 30.56 9.73 -10.23
N PHE A 140 29.94 8.65 -9.75
CA PHE A 140 28.99 8.70 -8.64
C PHE A 140 29.64 9.16 -7.33
N ARG A 141 30.85 8.65 -7.01
CA ARG A 141 31.62 9.05 -5.83
C ARG A 141 32.01 10.53 -5.91
N LEU A 142 32.39 11.00 -7.09
CA LEU A 142 32.71 12.41 -7.37
C LEU A 142 31.49 13.32 -7.22
N HIS A 143 30.31 12.85 -7.64
CA HIS A 143 29.03 13.51 -7.40
C HIS A 143 28.69 13.63 -5.91
N GLU A 144 28.90 12.56 -5.14
CA GLU A 144 28.67 12.55 -3.68
C GLU A 144 29.61 13.50 -2.90
N LEU A 145 30.74 13.88 -3.51
CA LEU A 145 31.74 14.83 -2.98
C LEU A 145 31.44 16.30 -3.32
N GLY A 146 30.31 16.59 -3.96
CA GLY A 146 29.86 17.95 -4.29
C GLY A 146 30.33 18.46 -5.66
N TYR A 147 31.03 17.64 -6.44
CA TYR A 147 31.30 17.95 -7.85
C TYR A 147 30.13 17.43 -8.69
N ASN A 148 29.23 18.33 -9.12
CA ASN A 148 28.06 17.98 -9.90
C ASN A 148 28.45 17.61 -11.36
N VAL A 149 29.01 16.39 -11.55
CA VAL A 149 29.47 15.90 -12.86
C VAL A 149 28.33 15.31 -13.70
N ILE A 150 27.23 14.89 -13.05
CA ILE A 150 26.06 14.34 -13.72
C ILE A 150 25.03 15.46 -13.94
N PRO A 151 24.58 15.72 -15.18
CA PRO A 151 23.51 16.67 -15.43
C PRO A 151 22.25 16.36 -14.61
N GLU A 152 21.65 17.38 -13.99
CA GLU A 152 20.40 17.28 -13.22
C GLU A 152 19.28 16.57 -14.00
N SER A 153 19.25 16.72 -15.33
CA SER A 153 18.27 16.06 -16.21
C SER A 153 18.37 14.54 -16.19
N ILE A 154 19.58 13.98 -16.16
CA ILE A 154 19.81 12.53 -16.12
C ILE A 154 19.40 11.97 -14.76
N GLN A 155 19.70 12.70 -13.68
CA GLN A 155 19.34 12.29 -12.32
C GLN A 155 17.81 12.25 -12.13
N LYS A 156 17.12 13.29 -12.59
CA LYS A 156 15.65 13.36 -12.57
C LYS A 156 15.03 12.22 -13.39
N ARG A 157 15.54 11.95 -14.59
CA ARG A 157 15.10 10.82 -15.44
C ARG A 157 15.32 9.47 -14.76
N ALA A 158 16.51 9.21 -14.20
CA ALA A 158 16.81 7.95 -13.52
C ALA A 158 15.89 7.72 -12.32
N LYS A 159 15.64 8.76 -11.52
CA LYS A 159 14.73 8.70 -10.38
C LYS A 159 13.28 8.44 -10.82
N PHE A 160 12.87 9.04 -11.94
CA PHE A 160 11.55 8.80 -12.53
C PHE A 160 11.39 7.32 -12.94
N TYR A 161 12.29 6.77 -13.76
CA TYR A 161 12.21 5.37 -14.18
C TYR A 161 12.31 4.37 -13.02
N TYR A 162 13.13 4.69 -12.01
CA TYR A 162 13.17 3.89 -10.78
C TYR A 162 11.81 3.85 -10.08
N ARG A 163 11.13 5.01 -9.98
CA ARG A 163 9.78 5.10 -9.39
C ARG A 163 8.77 4.29 -10.20
N VAL A 164 8.76 4.43 -11.52
CA VAL A 164 7.88 3.66 -12.43
C VAL A 164 8.02 2.16 -12.20
N ILE A 165 9.25 1.65 -12.20
CA ILE A 165 9.49 0.21 -12.01
C ILE A 165 9.08 -0.23 -10.61
N MET A 166 9.40 0.55 -9.59
CA MET A 166 9.06 0.21 -8.21
C MET A 166 7.55 0.21 -7.97
N GLU A 167 6.84 1.15 -8.57
CA GLU A 167 5.37 1.23 -8.56
C GLU A 167 4.76 0.02 -9.25
N GLU A 168 5.11 -0.28 -10.51
CA GLU A 168 4.56 -1.43 -11.24
C GLU A 168 4.83 -2.77 -10.53
N LEU A 169 6.00 -2.91 -9.91
CA LEU A 169 6.31 -4.08 -9.09
C LEU A 169 5.47 -4.13 -7.81
N SER A 170 5.36 -3.00 -7.10
CA SER A 170 4.57 -2.89 -5.87
C SER A 170 3.09 -3.17 -6.14
N ASP A 171 2.50 -2.56 -7.17
CA ASP A 171 1.10 -2.74 -7.53
C ASP A 171 0.79 -4.20 -7.85
N ARG A 172 1.68 -4.86 -8.60
CA ARG A 172 1.51 -6.29 -8.90
C ARG A 172 1.54 -7.13 -7.65
N VAL A 173 2.46 -6.86 -6.72
CA VAL A 173 2.51 -7.58 -5.44
C VAL A 173 1.25 -7.33 -4.63
N VAL A 174 0.82 -6.07 -4.49
CA VAL A 174 -0.39 -5.71 -3.73
C VAL A 174 -1.64 -6.35 -4.33
N ILE A 175 -1.81 -6.31 -5.65
CA ILE A 175 -2.93 -6.97 -6.34
C ILE A 175 -2.89 -8.49 -6.08
N THR A 176 -1.72 -9.11 -6.16
CA THR A 176 -1.56 -10.55 -5.90
C THR A 176 -1.91 -10.90 -4.45
N VAL A 177 -1.52 -10.07 -3.50
CA VAL A 177 -1.88 -10.26 -2.08
C VAL A 177 -3.38 -10.08 -1.87
N LEU A 178 -4.00 -9.05 -2.46
CA LEU A 178 -5.45 -8.83 -2.39
C LEU A 178 -6.24 -9.97 -3.05
N ASP A 179 -5.76 -10.50 -4.18
CA ASP A 179 -6.30 -11.72 -4.81
C ASP A 179 -6.16 -12.93 -3.90
N GLY A 180 -5.01 -13.09 -3.24
CA GLY A 180 -4.79 -14.15 -2.25
C GLY A 180 -5.76 -14.06 -1.07
N VAL A 181 -5.92 -12.87 -0.48
CA VAL A 181 -6.88 -12.63 0.62
C VAL A 181 -8.31 -12.92 0.15
N LYS A 182 -8.70 -12.43 -1.03
CA LYS A 182 -10.03 -12.70 -1.61
C LYS A 182 -10.24 -14.20 -1.82
N HIS A 183 -9.22 -14.93 -2.27
CA HIS A 183 -9.29 -16.37 -2.48
C HIS A 183 -9.39 -17.15 -1.16
N GLU A 184 -8.63 -16.77 -0.14
CA GLU A 184 -8.71 -17.36 1.20
C GLU A 184 -10.07 -17.13 1.85
N LEU A 185 -10.65 -15.94 1.68
CA LEU A 185 -12.02 -15.65 2.12
C LEU A 185 -13.05 -16.50 1.37
N ASN A 186 -12.92 -16.69 0.05
CA ASN A 186 -13.90 -17.50 -0.70
C ASN A 186 -13.79 -19.01 -0.44
N THR A 187 -12.59 -19.52 -0.14
CA THR A 187 -12.32 -20.97 -0.14
C THR A 187 -12.21 -21.58 1.25
N SER A 188 -11.88 -20.77 2.26
CA SER A 188 -11.63 -21.28 3.60
C SER A 188 -12.84 -21.16 4.52
N SER A 189 -13.06 -22.18 5.37
CA SER A 189 -13.90 -22.07 6.57
C SER A 189 -13.44 -20.97 7.55
N THR A 190 -12.25 -20.40 7.30
CA THR A 190 -11.75 -19.19 7.98
C THR A 190 -12.63 -17.97 7.70
N HIS A 191 -13.34 -17.87 6.57
CA HIS A 191 -14.24 -16.74 6.30
C HIS A 191 -15.27 -16.56 7.41
N ARG A 192 -16.00 -17.63 7.73
CA ARG A 192 -17.00 -17.63 8.80
C ARG A 192 -16.41 -17.25 10.16
N LYS A 193 -15.15 -17.66 10.42
CA LYS A 193 -14.41 -17.29 11.63
C LYS A 193 -14.00 -15.81 11.65
N ILE A 194 -13.51 -15.26 10.53
CA ILE A 194 -13.13 -13.84 10.42
C ILE A 194 -14.35 -12.95 10.58
N ILE A 195 -15.46 -13.30 9.92
CA ILE A 195 -16.72 -12.54 10.05
C ILE A 195 -17.21 -12.59 11.49
N HIS A 196 -17.19 -13.76 12.12
CA HIS A 196 -17.58 -13.92 13.52
C HIS A 196 -16.67 -13.10 14.46
N ASP A 197 -15.35 -13.21 14.32
CA ASP A 197 -14.38 -12.44 15.12
C ASP A 197 -14.53 -10.93 14.90
N LEU A 198 -14.81 -10.48 13.67
CA LEU A 198 -14.98 -9.06 13.34
C LEU A 198 -16.23 -8.48 13.98
N VAL A 199 -17.37 -9.17 13.84
CA VAL A 199 -18.61 -8.73 14.46
C VAL A 199 -18.50 -8.82 15.98
N ASP A 200 -17.91 -9.89 16.53
CA ASP A 200 -17.64 -10.06 17.96
C ASP A 200 -16.83 -8.91 18.54
N HIS A 201 -15.76 -8.52 17.85
CA HIS A 201 -14.90 -7.43 18.26
C HIS A 201 -15.61 -6.08 18.24
N HIS A 202 -16.59 -5.90 17.35
CA HIS A 202 -17.32 -4.64 17.16
C HIS A 202 -18.78 -4.68 17.65
N ARG A 203 -19.16 -5.65 18.50
CA ARG A 203 -20.54 -5.80 19.02
C ARG A 203 -21.09 -4.54 19.66
N THR A 204 -20.25 -3.78 20.37
CA THR A 204 -20.64 -2.53 21.02
C THR A 204 -20.99 -1.44 20.01
N LEU A 205 -20.18 -1.28 18.96
CA LEU A 205 -20.44 -0.33 17.87
C LEU A 205 -21.69 -0.73 17.09
N PHE A 206 -21.88 -2.03 16.84
CA PHE A 206 -23.08 -2.53 16.18
C PHE A 206 -24.35 -2.28 17.01
N ALA A 207 -24.31 -2.57 18.31
CA ALA A 207 -25.42 -2.30 19.22
C ALA A 207 -25.74 -0.79 19.28
N GLN A 208 -24.71 0.04 19.30
CA GLN A 208 -24.92 1.48 19.27
C GLN A 208 -25.58 1.93 17.96
N ALA A 209 -25.03 1.56 16.80
CA ALA A 209 -25.58 1.93 15.51
C ALA A 209 -27.02 1.43 15.31
N LEU A 210 -27.33 0.21 15.77
CA LEU A 210 -28.67 -0.33 15.73
C LEU A 210 -29.64 0.44 16.65
N ALA A 211 -29.21 0.82 17.85
CA ALA A 211 -30.04 1.62 18.76
C ALA A 211 -30.32 3.02 18.17
N GLU A 212 -29.33 3.65 17.54
CA GLU A 212 -29.47 4.93 16.85
C GLU A 212 -30.46 4.82 15.69
N LEU A 213 -30.32 3.77 14.86
CA LEU A 213 -31.20 3.53 13.71
C LEU A 213 -32.65 3.21 14.14
N LEU A 214 -32.85 2.44 15.22
CA LEU A 214 -34.17 2.20 15.80
C LEU A 214 -34.79 3.49 16.35
N GLN A 215 -34.01 4.33 17.01
CA GLN A 215 -34.48 5.62 17.49
C GLN A 215 -34.85 6.57 16.34
N GLU A 216 -34.07 6.59 15.26
CA GLU A 216 -34.35 7.46 14.11
C GLU A 216 -35.56 6.99 13.30
N SER A 217 -35.67 5.68 13.03
CA SER A 217 -36.71 5.14 12.16
C SER A 217 -37.99 4.76 12.93
N LEU A 218 -37.87 3.83 13.89
CA LEU A 218 -39.02 3.25 14.58
C LEU A 218 -39.68 4.24 15.54
N ALA A 219 -38.90 5.04 16.27
CA ALA A 219 -39.48 6.08 17.14
C ALA A 219 -40.27 7.08 16.28
N THR A 220 -39.69 7.57 15.18
CA THR A 220 -40.37 8.52 14.29
C THR A 220 -41.68 7.95 13.72
N GLU A 221 -41.68 6.71 13.24
CA GLU A 221 -42.91 6.06 12.76
C GLU A 221 -43.95 5.84 13.87
N LEU A 222 -43.51 5.41 15.06
CA LEU A 222 -44.40 5.26 16.22
C LEU A 222 -45.01 6.60 16.62
N GLN A 223 -44.25 7.69 16.56
CA GLN A 223 -44.73 9.04 16.87
C GLN A 223 -45.80 9.48 15.87
N GLN A 224 -45.56 9.27 14.57
CA GLN A 224 -46.51 9.61 13.52
C GLN A 224 -47.82 8.80 13.64
N ARG A 225 -47.73 7.53 14.07
CA ARG A 225 -48.87 6.62 14.19
C ARG A 225 -49.48 6.55 15.59
N GLN A 226 -48.93 7.29 16.57
CA GLN A 226 -49.32 7.21 17.98
C GLN A 226 -50.82 7.41 18.18
N SER A 227 -51.40 8.44 17.55
CA SER A 227 -52.83 8.75 17.63
C SER A 227 -53.70 7.64 17.01
N LEU A 228 -53.27 7.05 15.90
CA LEU A 228 -53.99 5.95 15.25
C LEU A 228 -53.98 4.69 16.13
N ILE A 229 -52.83 4.35 16.73
CA ILE A 229 -52.71 3.20 17.63
C ILE A 229 -53.58 3.41 18.87
N ALA A 230 -53.55 4.61 19.47
CA ALA A 230 -54.38 4.96 20.62
C ALA A 230 -55.87 4.83 20.31
N GLN A 231 -56.35 5.39 19.19
CA GLN A 231 -57.74 5.28 18.75
C GLN A 231 -58.17 3.82 18.51
N ASN A 232 -57.31 3.03 17.85
CA ASN A 232 -57.59 1.60 17.62
C ASN A 232 -57.71 0.82 18.93
N ILE A 233 -56.82 1.06 19.90
CA ILE A 233 -56.89 0.42 21.22
C ILE A 233 -58.13 0.91 21.98
N GLY A 234 -58.47 2.19 21.90
CA GLY A 234 -59.72 2.73 22.46
C GLY A 234 -60.96 2.02 21.92
N ALA A 235 -61.02 1.78 20.61
CA ALA A 235 -62.11 1.05 19.97
C ALA A 235 -62.15 -0.43 20.39
N ILE A 236 -61.00 -1.09 20.53
CA ILE A 236 -60.91 -2.48 21.02
C ILE A 236 -61.44 -2.57 22.46
N VAL A 237 -61.09 -1.61 23.33
CA VAL A 237 -61.59 -1.58 24.71
C VAL A 237 -63.09 -1.33 24.74
N ASN A 238 -63.61 -0.44 23.89
CA ASN A 238 -65.05 -0.22 23.78
C ASN A 238 -65.78 -1.51 23.37
N GLN A 239 -65.28 -2.21 22.34
CA GLN A 239 -65.85 -3.48 21.88
C GLN A 239 -65.79 -4.55 22.98
N ALA A 240 -64.67 -4.65 23.70
CA ALA A 240 -64.53 -5.62 24.78
C ALA A 240 -65.54 -5.38 25.93
N ILE A 241 -65.85 -4.12 26.23
CA ILE A 241 -66.86 -3.74 27.23
C ILE A 241 -68.27 -4.13 26.75
N GLU A 242 -68.59 -3.92 25.47
CA GLU A 242 -69.86 -4.34 24.85
C GLU A 242 -70.03 -5.87 24.85
N ASP A 243 -68.94 -6.59 24.58
CA ASP A 243 -68.92 -8.06 24.49
C ASP A 243 -68.81 -8.76 25.85
N THR A 244 -68.84 -8.02 26.98
CA THR A 244 -68.77 -8.58 28.33
C THR A 244 -70.18 -8.77 28.92
N PRO A 245 -70.78 -9.97 28.82
CA PRO A 245 -72.17 -10.21 29.21
C PRO A 245 -72.44 -9.98 30.70
N GLU A 246 -71.45 -10.17 31.56
CA GLU A 246 -71.56 -9.95 33.01
C GLU A 246 -71.85 -8.48 33.33
N LEU A 247 -71.20 -7.56 32.61
CA LEU A 247 -71.38 -6.13 32.78
C LEU A 247 -72.77 -5.71 32.28
N THR A 248 -73.16 -6.17 31.08
CA THR A 248 -74.49 -5.89 30.53
C THR A 248 -75.60 -6.45 31.42
N GLN A 249 -75.40 -7.63 32.02
CA GLN A 249 -76.36 -8.26 32.92
C GLN A 249 -76.47 -7.52 34.25
N LEU A 250 -75.36 -7.04 34.81
CA LEU A 250 -75.33 -6.19 36.01
C LEU A 250 -76.02 -4.84 35.77
N LEU A 251 -75.79 -4.20 34.62
CA LEU A 251 -76.37 -2.89 34.29
C LEU A 251 -77.89 -2.96 34.01
N ARG A 252 -78.40 -4.09 33.51
CA ARG A 252 -79.84 -4.33 33.35
C ARG A 252 -80.62 -4.44 34.67
N LEU A 253 -79.95 -4.70 35.79
CA LEU A 253 -80.57 -4.80 37.11
C LEU A 253 -80.88 -3.42 37.73
N ILE A 254 -80.35 -2.33 37.17
CA ILE A 254 -80.57 -0.97 37.67
C ILE A 254 -81.51 -0.22 36.71
N PRO A 255 -82.82 -0.13 37.01
CA PRO A 255 -83.78 0.51 36.12
C PRO A 255 -83.47 2.00 35.94
N ILE A 256 -83.76 2.53 34.74
CA ILE A 256 -83.63 3.94 34.32
C ILE A 256 -82.18 4.43 34.11
N VAL A 257 -81.19 3.96 34.88
CA VAL A 257 -79.80 4.45 34.78
C VAL A 257 -78.81 3.45 34.14
N GLY A 258 -79.16 2.18 34.00
CA GLY A 258 -78.29 1.13 33.44
C GLY A 258 -77.63 1.50 32.09
N GLY A 259 -78.41 1.96 31.11
CA GLY A 259 -77.87 2.36 29.79
C GLY A 259 -77.03 3.63 29.82
N ARG A 260 -77.27 4.56 30.76
CA ARG A 260 -76.39 5.74 30.93
C ARG A 260 -75.04 5.35 31.52
N ILE A 261 -75.04 4.42 32.47
CA ILE A 261 -73.82 3.89 33.08
C ILE A 261 -73.03 3.09 32.04
N GLU A 262 -73.69 2.31 31.18
CA GLU A 262 -73.05 1.58 30.07
C GLU A 262 -72.28 2.52 29.14
N HIS A 263 -72.94 3.55 28.60
CA HIS A 263 -72.27 4.55 27.76
C HIS A 263 -71.16 5.31 28.48
N GLN A 264 -71.32 5.56 29.78
CA GLN A 264 -70.29 6.23 30.57
C GLN A 264 -69.07 5.33 30.78
N ILE A 265 -69.27 4.04 31.07
CA ILE A 265 -68.21 3.04 31.19
C ILE A 265 -67.49 2.84 29.85
N GLN A 266 -68.22 2.75 28.74
CA GLN A 266 -67.68 2.71 27.38
C GLN A 266 -66.79 3.91 27.09
N SER A 267 -67.27 5.14 27.33
CA SER A 267 -66.48 6.36 27.11
C SER A 267 -65.26 6.45 28.03
N ILE A 268 -65.38 5.96 29.27
CA ILE A 268 -64.25 5.89 30.21
C ILE A 268 -63.24 4.84 29.72
N GLY A 269 -63.70 3.67 29.29
CA GLY A 269 -62.89 2.58 28.78
C GLY A 269 -62.11 2.96 27.53
N GLN A 270 -62.77 3.61 26.56
CA GLN A 270 -62.12 4.13 25.37
C GLN A 270 -61.02 5.14 25.72
N ARG A 271 -61.34 6.18 26.52
CA ARG A 271 -60.34 7.18 26.95
C ARG A 271 -59.22 6.56 27.78
N LEU A 272 -59.53 5.56 28.59
CA LEU A 272 -58.55 4.82 29.38
C LEU A 272 -57.61 4.03 28.46
N GLY A 273 -58.15 3.33 27.46
CA GLY A 273 -57.37 2.62 26.44
C GLY A 273 -56.45 3.57 25.66
N GLU A 274 -56.97 4.70 25.21
CA GLU A 274 -56.19 5.74 24.54
C GLU A 274 -55.07 6.29 25.44
N ASN A 275 -55.39 6.70 26.67
CA ASN A 275 -54.43 7.27 27.62
C ASN A 275 -53.34 6.26 28.06
N ILE A 276 -53.72 4.99 28.27
CA ILE A 276 -52.76 3.92 28.56
C ILE A 276 -51.83 3.73 27.36
N THR A 277 -52.37 3.77 26.14
CA THR A 277 -51.57 3.64 24.92
C THR A 277 -50.55 4.77 24.81
N TYR A 278 -50.96 6.01 25.05
CA TYR A 278 -50.02 7.14 25.10
C TYR A 278 -48.92 6.90 26.13
N GLY A 279 -49.28 6.50 27.36
CA GLY A 279 -48.32 6.22 28.42
C GLY A 279 -47.33 5.08 28.13
N ILE A 280 -47.74 4.07 27.35
CA ILE A 280 -46.86 2.97 26.93
C ILE A 280 -45.96 3.38 25.77
N LEU A 281 -46.46 4.20 24.84
CA LEU A 281 -45.70 4.63 23.67
C LEU A 281 -44.72 5.76 24.01
N GLU A 282 -45.04 6.67 24.94
CA GLU A 282 -44.20 7.82 25.33
C GLU A 282 -42.71 7.46 25.55
N PRO A 283 -42.36 6.39 26.30
CA PRO A 283 -40.97 6.01 26.51
C PRO A 283 -40.27 5.45 25.26
N LEU A 284 -41.04 4.94 24.29
CA LEU A 284 -40.53 4.39 23.02
C LEU A 284 -40.31 5.47 21.95
N VAL A 285 -41.03 6.59 22.04
CA VAL A 285 -40.85 7.75 21.17
C VAL A 285 -39.90 8.81 21.74
N SER A 286 -39.75 8.87 23.05
CA SER A 286 -38.81 9.80 23.68
C SER A 286 -37.35 9.45 23.36
N GLY A 287 -36.49 10.48 23.23
CA GLY A 287 -35.05 10.34 22.93
C GLY A 287 -34.62 11.08 21.66
N SER A 288 -33.31 11.03 21.38
CA SER A 288 -32.71 11.51 20.12
C SER A 288 -31.76 10.44 19.58
N PRO A 289 -31.39 10.48 18.29
CA PRO A 289 -30.39 9.56 17.76
C PRO A 289 -29.08 9.57 18.57
N GLU A 290 -28.62 10.71 19.10
CA GLU A 290 -27.41 10.71 19.95
C GLU A 290 -27.62 10.09 21.33
N GLN A 291 -28.86 10.03 21.80
CA GLN A 291 -29.24 9.39 23.06
C GLN A 291 -30.49 8.53 22.90
N PRO A 292 -30.35 7.31 22.31
CA PRO A 292 -31.47 6.40 22.14
C PRO A 292 -32.10 6.05 23.48
N ASN A 293 -33.40 5.78 23.47
CA ASN A 293 -34.10 5.35 24.67
C ASN A 293 -33.55 4.02 25.21
N HIS A 294 -33.86 3.75 26.48
CA HIS A 294 -33.35 2.56 27.16
C HIS A 294 -33.81 1.26 26.49
N THR A 295 -35.04 1.22 25.97
CA THR A 295 -35.60 0.04 25.31
C THR A 295 -34.83 -0.33 24.04
N TYR A 296 -34.52 0.64 23.17
CA TYR A 296 -33.74 0.41 21.96
C TYR A 296 -32.29 0.04 22.27
N LYS A 297 -31.68 0.63 23.30
CA LYS A 297 -30.36 0.22 23.77
C LYS A 297 -30.36 -1.25 24.23
N LEU A 298 -31.35 -1.65 25.02
CA LEU A 298 -31.47 -3.02 25.51
C LEU A 298 -31.73 -4.01 24.36
N ILE A 299 -32.63 -3.66 23.43
CA ILE A 299 -32.89 -4.47 22.23
C ILE A 299 -31.60 -4.63 21.43
N ALA A 300 -30.88 -3.54 21.18
CA ALA A 300 -29.68 -3.58 20.37
C ALA A 300 -28.52 -4.36 21.03
N GLU A 301 -28.37 -4.24 22.35
CA GLU A 301 -27.43 -5.05 23.13
C GLU A 301 -27.80 -6.54 23.08
N LYS A 302 -29.08 -6.87 23.24
CA LYS A 302 -29.53 -8.27 23.13
C LYS A 302 -29.38 -8.83 21.73
N VAL A 303 -29.63 -8.02 20.70
CA VAL A 303 -29.45 -8.42 19.30
C VAL A 303 -27.97 -8.61 18.97
N SER A 304 -27.07 -7.77 19.48
CA SER A 304 -25.62 -7.95 19.29
C SER A 304 -25.05 -9.13 20.07
N GLU A 305 -25.73 -9.59 21.13
CA GLU A 305 -25.38 -10.80 21.87
C GLU A 305 -25.77 -12.10 21.15
N LEU A 306 -26.74 -12.07 20.23
CA LEU A 306 -27.20 -13.26 19.51
C LEU A 306 -26.06 -13.92 18.73
N ASN A 307 -26.04 -15.24 18.73
CA ASN A 307 -25.01 -16.00 18.02
C ASN A 307 -25.19 -15.77 16.52
N ILE A 308 -24.12 -15.34 15.84
CA ILE A 308 -24.11 -14.90 14.44
C ILE A 308 -24.09 -16.11 13.50
N ASP A 309 -25.06 -17.01 13.68
CA ASP A 309 -25.43 -18.03 12.70
C ASP A 309 -26.58 -17.51 11.81
N ASN A 310 -26.65 -16.19 11.63
CA ASN A 310 -27.62 -15.55 10.76
C ASN A 310 -26.99 -15.33 9.38
N GLU A 311 -27.40 -16.16 8.42
CA GLU A 311 -26.94 -16.13 7.03
C GLU A 311 -27.04 -14.73 6.39
N ALA A 312 -28.04 -13.92 6.78
CA ALA A 312 -28.21 -12.57 6.23
C ALA A 312 -27.13 -11.59 6.72
N LEU A 313 -26.69 -11.71 7.98
CA LEU A 313 -25.61 -10.87 8.51
C LEU A 313 -24.27 -11.29 7.91
N GLU A 314 -24.05 -12.60 7.75
CA GLU A 314 -22.86 -13.15 7.11
C GLU A 314 -22.73 -12.62 5.67
N GLN A 315 -23.79 -12.69 4.86
CA GLN A 315 -23.83 -12.15 3.49
C GLN A 315 -23.56 -10.63 3.44
N LEU A 316 -24.10 -9.87 4.39
CA LEU A 316 -23.90 -8.41 4.43
C LEU A 316 -22.45 -8.04 4.72
N VAL A 317 -21.83 -8.66 5.74
CA VAL A 317 -20.43 -8.40 6.08
C VAL A 317 -19.52 -8.92 4.97
N GLU A 318 -19.83 -10.08 4.38
CA GLU A 318 -19.12 -10.63 3.23
C GLU A 318 -19.11 -9.63 2.05
N SER A 319 -20.28 -9.14 1.66
CA SER A 319 -20.43 -8.15 0.59
C SER A 319 -19.63 -6.89 0.89
N ALA A 320 -19.70 -6.36 2.12
CA ALA A 320 -18.98 -5.15 2.51
C ALA A 320 -17.45 -5.34 2.46
N VAL A 321 -16.95 -6.51 2.90
CA VAL A 321 -15.52 -6.84 2.86
C VAL A 321 -15.06 -6.99 1.41
N TYR A 322 -15.80 -7.70 0.57
CA TYR A 322 -15.43 -7.86 -0.85
C TYR A 322 -15.47 -6.54 -1.61
N GLU A 323 -16.49 -5.71 -1.40
CA GLU A 323 -16.59 -4.40 -2.03
C GLU A 323 -15.43 -3.49 -1.60
N SER A 324 -15.04 -3.54 -0.32
CA SER A 324 -13.86 -2.82 0.19
C SER A 324 -12.56 -3.31 -0.44
N LEU A 325 -12.36 -4.62 -0.55
CA LEU A 325 -11.17 -5.21 -1.20
C LEU A 325 -11.10 -4.85 -2.69
N ASP A 326 -12.24 -4.87 -3.39
CA ASP A 326 -12.30 -4.48 -4.81
C ASP A 326 -12.12 -2.96 -5.00
N ALA A 327 -12.59 -2.13 -4.07
CA ALA A 327 -12.33 -0.69 -4.06
C ALA A 327 -10.83 -0.39 -3.89
N ILE A 328 -10.16 -1.04 -2.92
CA ILE A 328 -8.70 -0.91 -2.73
C ILE A 328 -7.95 -1.37 -3.97
N ARG A 329 -8.35 -2.50 -4.57
CA ARG A 329 -7.77 -3.00 -5.82
C ARG A 329 -7.90 -2.00 -6.97
N LYS A 330 -9.06 -1.34 -7.12
CA LYS A 330 -9.27 -0.31 -8.14
C LYS A 330 -8.32 0.87 -7.93
N GLN A 331 -8.15 1.32 -6.69
CA GLN A 331 -7.24 2.40 -6.35
C GLN A 331 -5.78 2.06 -6.67
N VAL A 332 -5.33 0.85 -6.34
CA VAL A 332 -3.95 0.38 -6.62
C VAL A 332 -3.68 0.25 -8.12
N LYS A 333 -4.71 0.07 -8.97
CA LYS A 333 -4.55 0.06 -10.42
C LYS A 333 -4.39 1.46 -11.04
N VAL A 334 -4.67 2.52 -10.28
CA VAL A 334 -4.45 3.89 -10.74
C VAL A 334 -2.96 4.18 -10.69
N LYS A 335 -2.36 4.42 -11.86
CA LYS A 335 -0.92 4.61 -12.02
C LYS A 335 -0.54 6.06 -11.74
N GLN A 336 0.15 6.29 -10.63
CA GLN A 336 0.60 7.61 -10.17
C GLN A 336 1.69 8.17 -11.08
N TRP A 337 2.55 7.31 -11.65
CA TRP A 337 3.60 7.78 -12.55
C TRP A 337 3.08 8.39 -13.86
N LEU A 338 1.85 8.07 -14.29
CA LEU A 338 1.22 8.70 -15.46
C LEU A 338 0.83 10.15 -15.15
N GLU A 339 0.31 10.41 -13.95
CA GLU A 339 0.02 11.77 -13.47
C GLU A 339 1.31 12.58 -13.32
N ASP A 340 2.36 12.00 -12.73
CA ASP A 340 3.70 12.61 -12.64
C ASP A 340 4.28 12.98 -14.03
N LEU A 341 3.99 12.18 -15.07
CA LEU A 341 4.42 12.48 -16.44
C LEU A 341 3.66 13.65 -17.05
N GLU A 342 2.35 13.68 -16.88
CA GLU A 342 1.50 14.77 -17.36
C GLU A 342 1.90 16.10 -16.71
N GLU A 343 2.18 16.13 -15.41
CA GLU A 343 2.71 17.32 -14.73
C GLU A 343 4.08 17.74 -15.28
N LEU A 344 4.97 16.79 -15.57
CA LEU A 344 6.30 17.08 -16.12
C LEU A 344 6.26 17.56 -17.57
N ASP A 345 5.24 17.21 -18.34
CA ASP A 345 5.06 17.70 -19.70
C ASP A 345 4.36 19.06 -19.72
N GLN A 346 3.38 19.29 -18.84
CA GLN A 346 2.78 20.62 -18.63
C GLN A 346 3.78 21.67 -18.12
N ALA A 347 4.76 21.27 -17.31
CA ALA A 347 5.81 22.18 -16.82
C ALA A 347 6.90 22.52 -17.86
N LYS A 348 6.88 21.89 -19.05
CA LYS A 348 7.80 22.20 -20.16
C LYS A 348 7.17 23.08 -21.24
N GLU A 349 5.84 23.17 -21.29
CA GLU A 349 5.10 24.18 -22.06
C GLU A 349 5.14 25.54 -21.34
#